data_AF-A0A7S2VPF2-F1
#
_entry.id   AF-A0A7S2VPF2-F1
#
_cell.length_a   1.000
_cell.length_b   1.000
_cell.length_c   1.000
_cell.angle_alpha   90.00
_cell.angle_beta   90.00
_cell.angle_gamma   90.00
#
_symmetry.space_group_name_H-M   'P 1'
#
loop_
_entity.id
_entity.type
_entity.pdbx_description
1 polymer ?
#
loop_
_entity_poly.entity_id
_entity_poly.type
_entity_poly.pdbx_seq_one_letter_code
_entity_poly.pdbx_strand_id
1 'polypeptide(L)'
;LFEAGPCPTPREQRRASPTRPRHRLRGASTMGVDVGGGLLAGGAFAVSITLHFCVFGGTFFGGKDGGFFLAAGWASTYITPDVGTTLWMWLLCMLGDLVFVVCLFVPLVGPMSEILYKKSVGLTVYWRVAIAYVLHSAWIMFYTAEYYIVSLFFIGGHAVVLVSLHMTINMATVQSACGYFMFAAPIAIKTAWIFVVGSVNFFMVWGEYGHMYHKFAGPTELTVVFVVGLAAVSCFVC
;
A
#
# COMPACT_ATOMS: atom_id res chain seq x y z
N LEU A 1 59.09 39.56 -53.15
CA LEU A 1 59.31 38.42 -52.25
C LEU A 1 58.21 37.40 -52.54
N PHE A 2 58.58 36.18 -52.95
CA PHE A 2 57.93 34.87 -52.78
C PHE A 2 56.40 34.78 -52.53
N GLU A 3 55.63 33.83 -53.08
CA GLU A 3 55.80 32.81 -54.14
C GLU A 3 54.39 32.23 -54.44
N ALA A 4 54.21 31.34 -55.43
CA ALA A 4 52.88 30.83 -55.80
C ALA A 4 52.65 29.34 -55.48
N GLY A 5 51.46 29.03 -54.92
CA GLY A 5 50.86 27.68 -54.86
C GLY A 5 50.83 27.01 -53.46
N PRO A 6 50.14 25.85 -53.29
CA PRO A 6 49.15 25.21 -54.16
C PRO A 6 47.75 25.05 -53.50
N CYS A 7 46.76 24.58 -54.26
CA CYS A 7 45.41 24.28 -53.76
C CYS A 7 45.33 22.87 -53.11
N PRO A 8 44.87 22.72 -51.83
CA PRO A 8 44.65 21.41 -51.21
C PRO A 8 43.30 20.77 -51.59
N THR A 9 43.22 19.43 -51.47
CA THR A 9 42.13 18.59 -51.98
C THR A 9 40.91 18.45 -51.06
N PRO A 10 39.71 18.13 -51.59
CA PRO A 10 38.49 17.98 -50.81
C PRO A 10 38.38 16.61 -50.14
N ARG A 11 39.25 16.32 -49.15
CA ARG A 11 39.16 15.08 -48.34
C ARG A 11 39.91 15.17 -47.00
N GLU A 12 39.39 15.96 -46.05
CA GLU A 12 39.35 15.64 -44.61
C GLU A 12 38.63 16.73 -43.81
N GLN A 13 38.02 16.36 -42.69
CA GLN A 13 37.22 17.18 -41.74
C GLN A 13 35.69 17.30 -41.96
N ARG A 14 35.06 16.23 -42.47
CA ARG A 14 33.78 15.81 -41.86
C ARG A 14 34.03 15.36 -40.40
N ARG A 15 33.96 16.28 -39.43
CA ARG A 15 33.62 16.05 -37.99
C ARG A 15 33.84 17.31 -37.15
N ALA A 16 32.83 18.17 -37.11
CA ALA A 16 32.70 19.22 -36.09
C ALA A 16 31.22 19.58 -35.85
N SER A 17 30.35 18.58 -35.71
CA SER A 17 29.01 18.79 -35.16
C SER A 17 29.09 18.71 -33.63
N PRO A 18 28.59 19.73 -32.88
CA PRO A 18 28.72 19.74 -31.44
C PRO A 18 27.95 18.58 -30.80
N THR A 19 28.58 17.97 -29.81
CA THR A 19 28.08 16.81 -29.07
C THR A 19 26.68 17.05 -28.50
N ARG A 20 25.69 16.31 -29.03
CA ARG A 20 24.52 15.93 -28.22
C ARG A 20 25.04 15.29 -26.92
N PRO A 21 24.46 15.57 -25.74
CA PRO A 21 24.71 14.74 -24.58
C PRO A 21 24.20 13.34 -24.90
N ARG A 22 25.11 12.41 -25.21
CA ARG A 22 24.81 10.99 -25.15
C ARG A 22 24.43 10.71 -23.71
N HIS A 23 23.13 10.56 -23.45
CA HIS A 23 22.70 9.74 -22.33
C HIS A 23 23.50 8.44 -22.43
N ARG A 24 24.41 8.23 -21.49
CA ARG A 24 24.95 6.89 -21.28
C ARG A 24 23.73 6.05 -20.97
N LEU A 25 23.39 5.17 -21.90
CA LEU A 25 22.76 3.90 -21.59
C LEU A 25 23.70 3.23 -20.59
N ARG A 26 23.52 3.56 -19.31
CA ARG A 26 24.13 2.85 -18.19
C ARG A 26 23.62 1.44 -18.38
N GLY A 27 24.54 0.53 -18.68
CA GLY A 27 24.18 -0.76 -19.25
C GLY A 27 23.16 -1.47 -18.37
N ALA A 28 22.46 -2.45 -18.96
CA ALA A 28 21.71 -3.43 -18.22
C ALA A 28 22.67 -4.30 -17.38
N SER A 29 23.26 -3.71 -16.33
CA SER A 29 23.56 -4.44 -15.12
C SER A 29 22.22 -4.99 -14.68
N THR A 30 22.10 -6.30 -14.76
CA THR A 30 21.12 -7.08 -14.00
C THR A 30 21.07 -6.49 -12.59
N MET A 31 20.01 -5.72 -12.29
CA MET A 31 19.67 -5.44 -10.91
C MET A 31 19.37 -6.80 -10.32
N GLY A 32 20.33 -7.34 -9.58
CA GLY A 32 20.13 -8.57 -8.83
C GLY A 32 18.90 -8.40 -7.97
N VAL A 33 18.14 -9.48 -7.79
CA VAL A 33 17.01 -9.49 -6.86
C VAL A 33 17.53 -8.97 -5.52
N ASP A 34 17.06 -7.81 -5.08
CA ASP A 34 17.35 -7.34 -3.71
C ASP A 34 16.44 -8.13 -2.77
N VAL A 35 16.90 -9.35 -2.49
CA VAL A 35 16.25 -10.29 -1.59
C VAL A 35 16.04 -9.63 -0.22
N GLY A 36 16.89 -8.68 0.19
CA GLY A 36 16.78 -7.96 1.46
C GLY A 36 15.53 -7.08 1.55
N GLY A 37 15.24 -6.29 0.50
CA GLY A 37 14.03 -5.47 0.45
C GLY A 37 12.75 -6.33 0.44
N GLY A 38 12.72 -7.37 -0.40
CA GLY A 38 11.61 -8.32 -0.47
C GLY A 38 11.37 -9.06 0.85
N LEU A 39 12.43 -9.59 1.48
CA LEU A 39 12.36 -10.30 2.77
C LEU A 39 11.81 -9.41 3.89
N LEU A 40 12.17 -8.12 3.94
CA LEU A 40 11.65 -7.19 4.94
C LEU A 40 10.12 -7.06 4.83
N ALA A 41 9.62 -6.75 3.63
CA ALA A 41 8.19 -6.56 3.39
C ALA A 41 7.40 -7.87 3.53
N GLY A 42 7.93 -8.98 2.99
CA GLY A 42 7.32 -10.31 3.06
C GLY A 42 7.33 -10.90 4.47
N GLY A 43 8.39 -10.68 5.25
CA GLY A 43 8.45 -11.06 6.66
C GLY A 43 7.43 -10.29 7.50
N ALA A 44 7.32 -8.98 7.30
CA ALA A 44 6.30 -8.17 7.97
C ALA A 44 4.87 -8.59 7.57
N PHE A 45 4.64 -8.92 6.30
CA PHE A 45 3.37 -9.50 5.85
C PHE A 45 3.06 -10.86 6.50
N ALA A 46 4.04 -11.77 6.55
CA ALA A 46 3.87 -13.09 7.16
C ALA A 46 3.51 -13.00 8.66
N VAL A 47 4.19 -12.11 9.40
CA VAL A 47 3.85 -11.81 10.80
C VAL A 47 2.44 -11.21 10.88
N SER A 48 2.12 -10.25 10.02
CA SER A 48 0.81 -9.59 10.00
C SER A 48 -0.33 -10.59 9.75
N ILE A 49 -0.26 -11.42 8.71
CA ILE A 49 -1.34 -12.36 8.39
C ILE A 49 -1.47 -13.45 9.47
N THR A 50 -0.37 -13.90 10.07
CA THR A 50 -0.40 -14.84 11.21
C THR A 50 -1.11 -14.22 12.42
N LEU A 51 -0.76 -12.98 12.79
CA LEU A 51 -1.42 -12.26 13.89
C LEU A 51 -2.91 -12.05 13.61
N HIS A 52 -3.30 -11.72 12.37
CA HIS A 52 -4.72 -11.64 12.01
C HIS A 52 -5.41 -12.99 12.19
N PHE A 53 -4.86 -14.11 11.69
CA PHE A 53 -5.45 -15.43 11.91
C PHE A 53 -5.57 -15.78 13.41
N CYS A 54 -4.60 -15.41 14.24
CA CYS A 54 -4.68 -15.62 15.69
C CYS A 54 -5.81 -14.79 16.36
N VAL A 55 -5.98 -13.54 15.94
CA VAL A 55 -7.00 -12.60 16.45
C VAL A 55 -8.42 -12.98 15.98
N PHE A 56 -8.57 -13.35 14.70
CA PHE A 56 -9.84 -13.86 14.16
C PHE A 56 -10.20 -15.21 14.78
N GLY A 57 -9.24 -16.13 14.92
CA GLY A 57 -9.43 -17.45 15.52
C GLY A 57 -9.54 -17.45 17.05
N GLY A 58 -9.52 -16.30 17.72
CA GLY A 58 -9.69 -16.19 19.17
C GLY A 58 -8.53 -16.75 20.02
N THR A 59 -7.43 -17.17 19.41
CA THR A 59 -6.33 -17.88 20.10
C THR A 59 -5.37 -16.95 20.83
N PHE A 60 -5.16 -15.74 20.31
CA PHE A 60 -4.38 -14.68 20.97
C PHE A 60 -5.01 -13.32 20.64
N PHE A 61 -5.08 -12.42 21.64
CA PHE A 61 -5.61 -11.04 21.52
C PHE A 61 -7.05 -10.92 20.99
N GLY A 62 -7.86 -11.98 21.04
CA GLY A 62 -9.25 -12.00 20.57
C GLY A 62 -10.26 -11.14 21.36
N GLY A 63 -9.81 -10.25 22.24
CA GLY A 63 -10.68 -9.50 23.13
C GLY A 63 -11.17 -10.30 24.33
N LYS A 64 -12.00 -9.64 25.14
CA LYS A 64 -12.50 -10.18 26.42
C LYS A 64 -13.41 -11.40 26.24
N ASP A 65 -14.10 -11.46 25.09
CA ASP A 65 -15.14 -12.46 24.79
C ASP A 65 -14.75 -13.46 23.68
N GLY A 66 -13.45 -13.61 23.38
CA GLY A 66 -12.93 -14.82 22.69
C GLY A 66 -12.79 -14.79 21.16
N GLY A 67 -12.79 -13.62 20.51
CA GLY A 67 -12.38 -13.46 19.11
C GLY A 67 -13.12 -12.32 18.40
N PHE A 68 -12.55 -11.81 17.30
CA PHE A 68 -13.22 -10.81 16.45
C PHE A 68 -14.62 -11.27 15.99
N PHE A 69 -14.82 -12.57 15.77
CA PHE A 69 -16.12 -13.14 15.42
C PHE A 69 -17.15 -13.15 16.56
N LEU A 70 -16.72 -13.34 17.80
CA LEU A 70 -17.60 -13.29 18.97
C LEU A 70 -17.97 -11.83 19.26
N ALA A 71 -17.00 -10.91 19.23
CA ALA A 71 -17.23 -9.48 19.29
C ALA A 71 -18.19 -9.01 18.18
N ALA A 72 -17.97 -9.39 16.91
CA ALA A 72 -18.85 -9.00 15.80
C ALA A 72 -20.25 -9.65 15.84
N GLY A 73 -20.38 -10.82 16.48
CA GLY A 73 -21.69 -11.45 16.74
C GLY A 73 -22.51 -10.73 17.82
N TRP A 74 -21.86 -10.02 18.75
CA TRP A 74 -22.50 -9.30 19.85
C TRP A 74 -22.60 -7.79 19.59
N ALA A 75 -21.74 -7.23 18.73
CA ALA A 75 -21.62 -5.80 18.43
C ALA A 75 -22.05 -5.41 17.00
N SER A 76 -23.05 -6.10 16.43
CA SER A 76 -23.68 -5.69 15.16
C SER A 76 -24.33 -4.31 15.31
N THR A 77 -23.64 -3.27 14.83
CA THR A 77 -23.93 -1.83 15.04
C THR A 77 -24.00 -1.06 13.70
N TYR A 78 -24.42 0.22 13.63
CA TYR A 78 -24.77 0.99 12.37
C TYR A 78 -23.63 1.05 11.33
N ILE A 79 -22.46 0.68 11.80
CA ILE A 79 -21.19 1.31 11.53
C ILE A 79 -20.19 0.20 11.17
N THR A 80 -20.24 -0.93 11.89
CA THR A 80 -19.64 -2.20 11.48
C THR A 80 -20.42 -2.78 10.29
N PRO A 81 -19.81 -2.99 9.11
CA PRO A 81 -20.42 -3.83 8.09
C PRO A 81 -20.71 -5.24 8.65
N ASP A 82 -21.67 -5.95 8.07
CA ASP A 82 -22.03 -7.29 8.55
C ASP A 82 -20.82 -8.25 8.54
N VAL A 83 -20.89 -9.32 9.33
CA VAL A 83 -19.78 -10.27 9.49
C VAL A 83 -19.32 -10.87 8.15
N GLY A 84 -20.26 -11.11 7.22
CA GLY A 84 -19.97 -11.59 5.88
C GLY A 84 -19.22 -10.55 5.05
N THR A 85 -19.74 -9.32 4.94
CA THR A 85 -19.05 -8.23 4.22
C THR A 85 -17.69 -7.92 4.83
N THR A 86 -17.58 -7.88 6.16
CA THR A 86 -16.31 -7.65 6.85
C THR A 86 -15.27 -8.71 6.49
N LEU A 87 -15.68 -9.99 6.45
CA LEU A 87 -14.80 -11.08 6.01
C LEU A 87 -14.42 -10.98 4.54
N TRP A 88 -15.37 -10.68 3.65
CA TRP A 88 -15.10 -10.57 2.22
C TRP A 88 -14.13 -9.42 1.92
N MET A 89 -14.29 -8.27 2.58
CA MET A 89 -13.40 -7.12 2.42
C MET A 89 -12.02 -7.39 3.04
N TRP A 90 -11.96 -8.09 4.18
CA TRP A 90 -10.69 -8.56 4.75
C TRP A 90 -9.97 -9.54 3.82
N LEU A 91 -10.67 -10.53 3.28
CA LEU A 91 -10.12 -11.51 2.33
C LEU A 91 -9.61 -10.83 1.06
N LEU A 92 -10.36 -9.86 0.52
CA LEU A 92 -9.96 -9.07 -0.64
C LEU A 92 -8.69 -8.25 -0.36
N CYS A 93 -8.59 -7.62 0.82
CA CYS A 93 -7.38 -6.90 1.24
C CYS A 93 -6.18 -7.85 1.38
N MET A 94 -6.37 -9.02 2.01
CA MET A 94 -5.29 -10.00 2.19
C MET A 94 -4.85 -10.66 0.88
N LEU A 95 -5.77 -10.88 -0.06
CA LEU A 95 -5.44 -11.36 -1.41
C LEU A 95 -4.66 -10.29 -2.21
N GLY A 96 -5.08 -9.03 -2.11
CA GLY A 96 -4.35 -7.90 -2.70
C GLY A 96 -2.95 -7.76 -2.11
N ASP A 97 -2.83 -7.80 -0.77
CA ASP A 97 -1.54 -7.80 -0.06
C ASP A 97 -0.65 -8.97 -0.49
N LEU A 98 -1.20 -10.18 -0.63
CA LEU A 98 -0.46 -11.36 -1.08
C LEU A 98 0.09 -11.17 -2.50
N VAL A 99 -0.75 -10.72 -3.45
CA VAL A 99 -0.31 -10.41 -4.83
C VAL A 99 0.81 -9.37 -4.82
N PHE A 100 0.60 -8.27 -4.08
CA PHE A 100 1.57 -7.19 -3.95
C PHE A 100 2.92 -7.70 -3.41
N VAL A 101 2.90 -8.46 -2.32
CA VAL A 101 4.10 -9.01 -1.66
C VAL A 101 4.81 -10.02 -2.55
N VAL A 102 4.10 -10.92 -3.23
CA VAL A 102 4.70 -11.85 -4.21
C VAL A 102 5.41 -11.07 -5.32
N CYS A 103 4.79 -10.00 -5.83
CA CYS A 103 5.40 -9.13 -6.84
C CYS A 103 6.65 -8.37 -6.35
N LEU A 104 6.84 -8.16 -5.03
CA LEU A 104 8.08 -7.59 -4.47
C LEU A 104 9.28 -8.55 -4.52
N PHE A 105 9.07 -9.86 -4.69
CA PHE A 105 10.14 -10.86 -4.84
C PHE A 105 10.51 -11.15 -6.31
N VAL A 106 9.72 -10.66 -7.27
CA VAL A 106 9.99 -10.85 -8.70
C VAL A 106 11.14 -9.93 -9.15
N PRO A 107 12.09 -10.39 -9.98
CA PRO A 107 13.07 -9.51 -10.63
C PRO A 107 12.38 -8.54 -11.60
N LEU A 108 12.08 -7.33 -11.11
CA LEU A 108 11.50 -6.25 -11.89
C LEU A 108 12.58 -5.48 -12.65
N VAL A 109 12.29 -5.09 -13.89
CA VAL A 109 13.18 -4.32 -14.76
C VAL A 109 12.44 -3.09 -15.28
N GLY A 110 13.12 -1.96 -15.39
CA GLY A 110 12.54 -0.70 -15.90
C GLY A 110 11.96 0.18 -14.78
N PRO A 111 11.00 1.08 -15.10
CA PRO A 111 10.55 2.13 -14.18
C PRO A 111 10.07 1.61 -12.82
N MET A 112 9.47 0.41 -12.78
CA MET A 112 8.94 -0.15 -11.53
C MET A 112 10.04 -0.49 -10.51
N SER A 113 11.22 -0.98 -10.94
CA SER A 113 12.30 -1.25 -9.99
C SER A 113 12.85 0.06 -9.41
N GLU A 114 13.00 1.09 -10.23
CA GLU A 114 13.41 2.43 -9.77
C GLU A 114 12.43 3.00 -8.73
N ILE A 115 11.12 2.83 -8.93
CA ILE A 115 10.07 3.26 -7.99
C ILE A 115 10.22 2.58 -6.61
N LEU A 116 10.54 1.28 -6.56
CA LEU A 116 10.66 0.55 -5.29
C LEU A 116 11.83 1.02 -4.42
N TYR A 117 12.97 1.38 -5.03
CA TYR A 117 14.13 1.95 -4.32
C TYR A 117 14.06 3.47 -4.13
N LYS A 118 13.16 4.17 -4.84
CA LYS A 118 12.96 5.61 -4.68
C LYS A 118 12.55 5.92 -3.25
N LYS A 119 13.41 6.66 -2.54
CA LYS A 119 13.11 7.15 -1.20
C LYS A 119 12.07 8.25 -1.27
N SER A 120 10.98 8.09 -0.51
CA SER A 120 9.99 9.13 -0.23
C SER A 120 9.82 9.22 1.28
N VAL A 121 9.82 10.45 1.84
CA VAL A 121 9.88 10.67 3.30
C VAL A 121 11.08 9.94 3.95
N GLY A 122 12.21 9.89 3.24
CA GLY A 122 13.44 9.19 3.67
C GLY A 122 13.43 7.66 3.54
N LEU A 123 12.28 7.03 3.33
CA LEU A 123 12.10 5.57 3.32
C LEU A 123 11.86 5.03 1.90
N THR A 124 12.36 3.83 1.60
CA THR A 124 12.03 3.10 0.36
C THR A 124 10.58 2.59 0.38
N VAL A 125 10.09 2.03 -0.73
CA VAL A 125 8.77 1.36 -0.73
C VAL A 125 8.78 0.19 0.27
N TYR A 126 9.80 -0.68 0.21
CA TYR A 126 9.91 -1.85 1.09
C TYR A 126 9.77 -1.52 2.58
N TRP A 127 10.43 -0.47 3.07
CA TRP A 127 10.32 -0.02 4.46
C TRP A 127 8.92 0.49 4.81
N ARG A 128 8.29 1.27 3.92
CA ARG A 128 6.93 1.79 4.14
C ARG A 128 5.89 0.67 4.11
N VAL A 129 6.07 -0.33 3.26
CA VAL A 129 5.24 -1.54 3.22
C VAL A 129 5.39 -2.36 4.52
N ALA A 130 6.62 -2.58 4.99
CA ALA A 130 6.84 -3.27 6.26
C ALA A 130 6.20 -2.52 7.45
N ILE A 131 6.34 -1.19 7.51
CA ILE A 131 5.68 -0.35 8.52
C ILE A 131 4.16 -0.46 8.39
N ALA A 132 3.59 -0.46 7.18
CA ALA A 132 2.16 -0.63 6.97
C ALA A 132 1.66 -1.96 7.56
N TYR A 133 2.36 -3.08 7.35
CA TYR A 133 1.99 -4.37 7.96
C TYR A 133 2.11 -4.40 9.48
N VAL A 134 3.13 -3.76 10.06
CA VAL A 134 3.26 -3.62 11.52
C VAL A 134 2.10 -2.80 12.09
N LEU A 135 1.76 -1.67 11.46
CA LEU A 135 0.64 -0.82 11.90
C LEU A 135 -0.72 -1.51 11.69
N HIS A 136 -0.89 -2.30 10.62
CA HIS A 136 -2.05 -3.16 10.39
C HIS A 136 -2.26 -4.14 11.53
N SER A 137 -1.18 -4.83 11.92
CA SER A 137 -1.18 -5.81 13.02
C SER A 137 -1.48 -5.15 14.37
N ALA A 138 -0.89 -3.98 14.63
CA ALA A 138 -1.09 -3.25 15.87
C ALA A 138 -2.55 -2.80 16.03
N TRP A 139 -3.14 -2.14 15.02
CA TRP A 139 -4.50 -1.60 15.20
C TRP A 139 -5.53 -2.70 15.43
N ILE A 140 -5.43 -3.84 14.74
CA ILE A 140 -6.41 -4.93 14.91
C ILE A 140 -6.31 -5.55 16.32
N MET A 141 -5.09 -5.76 16.83
CA MET A 141 -4.88 -6.27 18.20
C MET A 141 -5.43 -5.32 19.27
N PHE A 142 -5.24 -4.00 19.12
CA PHE A 142 -5.81 -3.02 20.05
C PHE A 142 -7.32 -2.86 19.89
N TYR A 143 -7.85 -3.01 18.66
CA TYR A 143 -9.29 -2.96 18.40
C TYR A 143 -10.01 -4.14 19.06
N THR A 144 -9.52 -5.37 18.88
CA THR A 144 -10.15 -6.54 19.50
C THR A 144 -9.99 -6.56 21.01
N ALA A 145 -8.90 -6.01 21.54
CA ALA A 145 -8.74 -5.80 22.98
C ALA A 145 -9.49 -4.57 23.54
N GLU A 146 -10.42 -3.98 22.78
CA GLU A 146 -11.28 -2.85 23.16
C GLU A 146 -10.56 -1.54 23.49
N TYR A 147 -9.26 -1.42 23.18
CA TYR A 147 -8.50 -0.17 23.32
C TYR A 147 -8.71 0.73 22.09
N TYR A 148 -9.96 1.13 21.84
CA TYR A 148 -10.35 1.82 20.60
C TYR A 148 -9.55 3.12 20.36
N ILE A 149 -9.26 3.91 21.40
CA ILE A 149 -8.42 5.12 21.30
C ILE A 149 -7.01 4.78 20.79
N VAL A 150 -6.39 3.74 21.36
CA VAL A 150 -5.04 3.29 20.96
C VAL A 150 -5.07 2.75 19.52
N SER A 151 -6.08 1.95 19.19
CA SER A 151 -6.31 1.47 17.83
C SER A 151 -6.45 2.63 16.83
N LEU A 152 -7.11 3.73 17.20
CA LEU A 152 -7.32 4.89 16.32
C LEU A 152 -6.00 5.57 15.93
N PHE A 153 -5.04 5.66 16.86
CA PHE A 153 -3.69 6.16 16.56
C PHE A 153 -2.96 5.25 15.55
N PHE A 154 -3.06 3.92 15.71
CA PHE A 154 -2.45 2.97 14.77
C PHE A 154 -3.15 2.98 13.39
N ILE A 155 -4.47 3.12 13.34
CA ILE A 155 -5.25 3.31 12.10
C ILE A 155 -4.80 4.59 11.38
N GLY A 156 -4.71 5.72 12.09
CA GLY A 156 -4.25 6.99 11.53
C GLY A 156 -2.83 6.90 10.96
N GLY A 157 -1.91 6.27 11.69
CA GLY A 157 -0.56 5.98 11.20
C GLY A 157 -0.57 5.09 9.95
N HIS A 158 -1.36 4.02 9.95
CA HIS A 158 -1.48 3.10 8.81
C HIS A 158 -2.02 3.83 7.57
N ALA A 159 -3.04 4.68 7.73
CA ALA A 159 -3.60 5.50 6.66
C ALA A 159 -2.57 6.47 6.07
N VAL A 160 -1.78 7.17 6.90
CA VAL A 160 -0.70 8.06 6.43
C VAL A 160 0.35 7.30 5.61
N VAL A 161 0.75 6.10 6.06
CA VAL A 161 1.73 5.28 5.34
C VAL A 161 1.16 4.79 4.00
N LEU A 162 -0.09 4.31 3.99
CA LEU A 162 -0.82 3.89 2.78
C LEU A 162 -0.99 5.03 1.78
N VAL A 163 -1.38 6.23 2.22
CA VAL A 163 -1.43 7.42 1.34
C VAL A 163 -0.05 7.74 0.77
N SER A 164 1.03 7.66 1.55
CA SER A 164 2.38 7.88 1.01
C SER A 164 2.80 6.82 -0.03
N LEU A 165 2.32 5.57 0.14
CA LEU A 165 2.53 4.49 -0.82
C LEU A 165 1.71 4.74 -2.09
N HIS A 166 0.44 5.13 -2.00
CA HIS A 166 -0.42 5.49 -3.13
C HIS A 166 0.14 6.68 -3.93
N MET A 167 0.68 7.69 -3.25
CA MET A 167 1.40 8.81 -3.88
C MET A 167 2.71 8.39 -4.57
N THR A 168 3.23 7.19 -4.30
CA THR A 168 4.42 6.63 -4.96
C THR A 168 4.07 5.59 -6.03
N ILE A 169 2.98 4.84 -5.85
CA ILE A 169 2.54 3.70 -6.66
C ILE A 169 1.06 3.90 -6.96
N ASN A 170 0.80 4.42 -8.15
CA ASN A 170 -0.51 4.73 -8.71
C ASN A 170 -0.53 4.44 -10.23
N MET A 171 -1.69 4.60 -10.87
CA MET A 171 -1.85 4.34 -12.30
C MET A 171 -0.86 5.12 -13.19
N ALA A 172 -0.58 6.39 -12.88
CA ALA A 172 0.33 7.23 -13.64
C ALA A 172 1.81 6.78 -13.54
N THR A 173 2.21 6.20 -12.41
CA THR A 173 3.57 5.67 -12.21
C THR A 173 3.78 4.26 -12.78
N VAL A 174 2.74 3.41 -12.77
CA VAL A 174 2.87 2.00 -13.18
C VAL A 174 2.54 1.77 -14.67
N GLN A 175 1.81 2.70 -15.31
CA GLN A 175 1.67 2.84 -16.77
C GLN A 175 1.17 1.61 -17.54
N SER A 176 0.60 0.62 -16.85
CA SER A 176 0.12 -0.64 -17.44
C SER A 176 -0.99 -1.23 -16.59
N ALA A 177 -2.01 -1.83 -17.22
CA ALA A 177 -3.12 -2.47 -16.49
C ALA A 177 -2.63 -3.64 -15.62
N CYS A 178 -1.71 -4.46 -16.13
CA CYS A 178 -1.12 -5.58 -15.39
C CYS A 178 -0.40 -5.09 -14.12
N GLY A 179 0.50 -4.11 -14.25
CA GLY A 179 1.18 -3.54 -13.09
C GLY A 179 0.23 -2.80 -12.15
N TYR A 180 -0.83 -2.15 -12.67
CA TYR A 180 -1.86 -1.54 -11.83
C TYR A 180 -2.50 -2.58 -10.88
N PHE A 181 -2.93 -3.74 -11.40
CA PHE A 181 -3.50 -4.81 -10.57
C PHE A 181 -2.47 -5.44 -9.61
N MET A 182 -1.19 -5.52 -10.00
CA MET A 182 -0.13 -6.08 -9.16
C MET A 182 0.33 -5.14 -8.03
N PHE A 183 0.34 -3.83 -8.27
CA PHE A 183 1.02 -2.88 -7.38
C PHE A 183 0.11 -1.76 -6.83
N ALA A 184 -0.69 -1.11 -7.67
CA ALA A 184 -1.48 0.06 -7.26
C ALA A 184 -2.85 -0.32 -6.67
N ALA A 185 -3.56 -1.26 -7.29
CA ALA A 185 -4.89 -1.70 -6.84
C ALA A 185 -4.89 -2.28 -5.41
N PRO A 186 -3.90 -3.10 -4.97
CA PRO A 186 -3.81 -3.55 -3.58
C PRO A 186 -3.73 -2.40 -2.57
N ILE A 187 -2.91 -1.38 -2.87
CA ILE A 187 -2.75 -0.19 -2.03
C ILE A 187 -4.05 0.61 -2.02
N ALA A 188 -4.70 0.81 -3.17
CA ALA A 188 -5.95 1.56 -3.31
C ALA A 188 -7.10 0.92 -2.52
N ILE A 189 -7.33 -0.38 -2.68
CA ILE A 189 -8.37 -1.15 -1.97
C ILE A 189 -8.16 -1.06 -0.45
N LYS A 190 -6.92 -1.29 0.01
CA LYS A 190 -6.57 -1.24 1.43
C LYS A 190 -6.63 0.17 2.01
N THR A 191 -6.33 1.20 1.21
CA THR A 191 -6.51 2.61 1.58
C THR A 191 -8.00 2.94 1.76
N ALA A 192 -8.86 2.52 0.84
CA ALA A 192 -10.29 2.73 0.96
C ALA A 192 -10.90 1.94 2.15
N TRP A 193 -10.43 0.72 2.42
CA TRP A 193 -10.85 -0.06 3.59
C TRP A 193 -10.41 0.57 4.93
N ILE A 194 -9.19 1.10 5.04
CA ILE A 194 -8.73 1.70 6.30
C ILE A 194 -9.52 2.97 6.67
N PHE A 195 -10.10 3.69 5.70
CA PHE A 195 -11.03 4.80 5.96
C PHE A 195 -12.35 4.33 6.57
N VAL A 196 -12.89 3.18 6.12
CA VAL A 196 -14.07 2.57 6.75
C VAL A 196 -13.73 2.17 8.19
N VAL A 197 -12.68 1.37 8.39
CA VAL A 197 -12.22 0.90 9.71
C VAL A 197 -11.96 2.08 10.67
N GLY A 198 -11.33 3.16 10.20
CA GLY A 198 -11.11 4.37 10.98
C GLY A 198 -12.39 5.10 11.35
N SER A 199 -13.37 5.15 10.44
CA SER A 199 -14.71 5.70 10.73
C SER A 199 -15.42 4.86 11.79
N VAL A 200 -15.44 3.52 11.67
CA VAL A 200 -16.01 2.62 12.68
C VAL A 200 -15.36 2.86 14.04
N ASN A 201 -14.04 2.81 14.10
CA ASN A 201 -13.32 2.92 15.35
C ASN A 201 -13.46 4.31 16.01
N PHE A 202 -13.57 5.40 15.22
CA PHE A 202 -13.90 6.72 15.74
C PHE A 202 -15.27 6.73 16.44
N PHE A 203 -16.29 6.10 15.86
CA PHE A 203 -17.60 5.99 16.50
C PHE A 203 -17.60 5.08 17.74
N MET A 204 -16.76 4.04 17.79
CA MET A 204 -16.57 3.24 19.00
C MET A 204 -16.03 4.12 20.13
N VAL A 205 -14.92 4.86 19.90
CA VAL A 205 -14.37 5.84 20.85
C VAL A 205 -15.41 6.87 21.29
N TRP A 206 -16.20 7.42 20.35
CA TRP A 206 -17.26 8.37 20.68
C TRP A 206 -18.36 7.74 21.55
N GLY A 207 -18.70 6.47 21.28
CA GLY A 207 -19.61 5.67 22.09
C GLY A 207 -19.14 5.50 23.54
N GLU A 208 -17.82 5.32 23.74
CA GLU A 208 -17.22 5.22 25.08
C GLU A 208 -17.44 6.46 25.92
N TYR A 209 -17.17 7.64 25.34
CA TYR A 209 -17.38 8.92 26.02
C TYR A 209 -18.84 9.34 26.13
N GLY A 210 -19.70 8.91 25.21
CA GLY A 210 -21.10 9.33 25.11
C GLY A 210 -22.11 8.49 25.90
N HIS A 211 -21.71 7.39 26.54
CA HIS A 211 -22.59 6.41 27.19
C HIS A 211 -23.70 5.84 26.26
N MET A 212 -23.53 5.88 24.94
CA MET A 212 -24.56 5.48 23.95
C MET A 212 -24.22 4.17 23.21
N TYR A 213 -23.55 3.23 23.87
CA TYR A 213 -22.97 1.99 23.31
C TYR A 213 -23.87 1.08 22.44
N HIS A 214 -25.19 1.29 22.34
CA HIS A 214 -26.13 0.31 21.79
C HIS A 214 -27.12 0.80 20.73
N LYS A 215 -27.17 2.09 20.35
CA LYS A 215 -28.25 2.58 19.44
C LYS A 215 -27.90 2.51 17.96
N PHE A 216 -27.38 1.31 17.68
CA PHE A 216 -26.82 0.79 16.45
C PHE A 216 -27.83 0.50 15.30
N ALA A 217 -27.36 -0.13 14.20
CA ALA A 217 -28.17 -0.84 13.18
C ALA A 217 -28.35 -0.08 11.82
N GLY A 218 -27.58 -0.40 10.76
CA GLY A 218 -27.44 0.49 9.57
C GLY A 218 -27.05 -0.17 8.23
N PRO A 219 -26.96 0.62 7.12
CA PRO A 219 -26.93 0.05 5.77
C PRO A 219 -25.53 -0.38 5.29
N THR A 220 -25.39 -1.66 4.96
CA THR A 220 -24.15 -2.27 4.43
C THR A 220 -23.82 -1.79 3.02
N GLU A 221 -24.83 -1.40 2.24
CA GLU A 221 -24.72 -0.88 0.87
C GLU A 221 -23.89 0.41 0.84
N LEU A 222 -24.04 1.28 1.86
CA LEU A 222 -23.26 2.51 1.97
C LEU A 222 -21.77 2.23 2.14
N THR A 223 -21.39 1.18 2.88
CA THR A 223 -19.98 0.81 3.06
C THR A 223 -19.36 0.33 1.75
N VAL A 224 -20.08 -0.50 0.98
CA VAL A 224 -19.63 -0.95 -0.34
C VAL A 224 -19.49 0.24 -1.30
N VAL A 225 -20.46 1.16 -1.33
CA VAL A 225 -20.40 2.38 -2.14
C VAL A 225 -19.25 3.29 -1.70
N PHE A 226 -18.95 3.39 -0.40
CA PHE A 226 -17.83 4.22 0.09
C PHE A 226 -16.48 3.61 -0.28
N VAL A 227 -16.29 2.30 -0.14
CA VAL A 227 -15.02 1.64 -0.52
C VAL A 227 -14.82 1.65 -2.03
N VAL A 228 -15.83 1.22 -2.81
CA VAL A 228 -15.75 1.21 -4.29
C VAL A 228 -15.63 2.63 -4.83
N GLY A 229 -16.35 3.59 -4.26
CA GLY A 229 -16.30 5.00 -4.61
C GLY A 229 -14.95 5.66 -4.30
N LEU A 230 -14.42 5.51 -3.08
CA LEU A 230 -13.10 6.04 -2.72
C LEU A 230 -11.99 5.33 -3.49
N ALA A 231 -12.07 4.01 -3.67
CA ALA A 231 -11.10 3.28 -4.50
C ALA A 231 -11.13 3.82 -5.94
N ALA A 232 -12.31 3.94 -6.56
CA ALA A 232 -12.46 4.48 -7.92
C ALA A 232 -11.95 5.94 -8.01
N VAL A 233 -12.31 6.82 -7.08
CA VAL A 233 -11.79 8.20 -7.03
C VAL A 233 -10.26 8.21 -6.88
N SER A 234 -9.68 7.31 -6.08
CA SER A 234 -8.23 7.15 -5.94
C SER A 234 -7.54 6.62 -7.22
N CYS A 235 -8.28 5.99 -8.14
CA CYS A 235 -7.80 5.63 -9.47
C CYS A 235 -7.71 6.83 -10.42
N PHE A 236 -8.56 7.84 -10.23
CA PHE A 236 -8.70 9.00 -11.13
C PHE A 236 -8.00 10.27 -10.62
N VAL A 237 -7.74 10.38 -9.31
CA VAL A 237 -7.03 11.52 -8.70
C VAL A 237 -5.57 11.15 -8.45
N CYS A 238 -4.78 11.10 -9.53
CA CYS A 238 -3.31 11.07 -9.57
C CYS A 238 -2.81 11.64 -10.91
#